data_AF-A0AAX2QAP1-F1
#
_entry.id   AF-A0AAX2QAP1-F1
#
_cell.length_a   1.000
_cell.length_b   1.000
_cell.length_c   1.000
_cell.angle_alpha   90.00
_cell.angle_beta   90.00
_cell.angle_gamma   90.00
#
_symmetry.space_group_name_H-M   'P 1'
#
loop_
_entity.id
_entity.type
_entity.pdbx_description
1 polymer ?
#
loop_
_entity_poly.entity_id
_entity_poly.type
_entity_poly.pdbx_seq_one_letter_code
_entity_poly.pdbx_strand_id
1 'polypeptide(L)'
;MGLLNIIRRMALREKQSIREISRRTGLSRNTIAKYLSAGTIEPTFTVPERPSKLDPFADKLAGWLKTEAGRSRKQRRTLKQLHADLVVLGFTGSYGRVAAFARNWRTEQQTAGRGIYVPLSFRPGEAFQFDWSEDYAVIGGERTKLQVAHIKLSHSRAFLVRAYLLQTHEMLFDAHWHGFRVFGGVPGRGIYDNMKTAVDRVGRGKERQVNVRFQAMTNHYVFAPEFCNPAAGWEKGQVEKNVQDARPRLWQQMPDFPDLPALNAWLEQHCQNLWHETPHGTLPGTIANIWAAEQAALMALPTAFDGFVEQSKRVSPTCLITFERNRYSVPASFANRPVSLRIYPERLVVAAEGNILCEHPRVIERSHDKPPRTIYDWRHYLAVIQRKPGALRNGAPFLELPLAFRQLQDQMLRRPGGDREMADILALVLHHDEQAILRAVELALDAGVATKTHVLNLLHRLIDGKTIDGPDIDTPQALTLLREPKANVERYDGLRVQIVGGRHAS
;
A
#
# COMPACT_ATOMS: atom_id res chain seq x y z
N MET A 1 19.83 -44.44 -20.18
CA MET A 1 18.64 -44.81 -21.00
C MET A 1 18.96 -45.50 -22.34
N GLY A 2 20.16 -45.41 -22.91
CA GLY A 2 20.42 -45.97 -24.26
C GLY A 2 20.83 -47.46 -24.34
N LEU A 3 21.57 -47.98 -23.35
CA LEU A 3 22.28 -49.26 -23.49
C LEU A 3 21.36 -50.49 -23.50
N LEU A 4 20.34 -50.54 -22.64
CA LEU A 4 19.38 -51.65 -22.59
C LEU A 4 18.54 -51.73 -23.88
N ASN A 5 18.18 -50.57 -24.44
CA ASN A 5 17.37 -50.49 -25.65
C ASN A 5 18.18 -50.96 -26.89
N ILE A 6 19.47 -50.62 -26.94
CA ILE A 6 20.40 -51.12 -27.97
C ILE A 6 20.53 -52.65 -27.90
N ILE A 7 20.75 -53.22 -26.71
CA ILE A 7 20.86 -54.68 -26.51
C ILE A 7 19.58 -55.39 -26.94
N ARG A 8 18.40 -54.90 -26.51
CA ARG A 8 17.11 -55.51 -26.86
C ARG A 8 16.83 -55.41 -28.36
N ARG A 9 17.17 -54.30 -29.01
CA ARG A 9 17.04 -54.15 -30.46
C ARG A 9 17.92 -55.15 -31.22
N MET A 10 19.19 -55.27 -30.83
CA MET A 10 20.15 -56.19 -31.48
C MET A 10 19.73 -57.66 -31.33
N ALA A 11 19.21 -58.06 -30.16
CA ALA A 11 18.78 -59.44 -29.92
C ALA A 11 17.40 -59.77 -30.49
N LEU A 12 16.39 -58.91 -30.25
CA LEU A 12 14.99 -59.25 -30.57
C LEU A 12 14.60 -58.89 -32.00
N ARG A 13 15.13 -57.79 -32.54
CA ARG A 13 14.77 -57.26 -33.87
C ARG A 13 15.80 -57.63 -34.93
N GLU A 14 17.08 -57.48 -34.62
CA GLU A 14 18.18 -57.79 -35.55
C GLU A 14 18.65 -59.26 -35.44
N LYS A 15 18.06 -60.05 -34.52
CA LYS A 15 18.29 -61.50 -34.31
C LYS A 15 19.78 -61.88 -34.12
N GLN A 16 20.60 -60.98 -33.59
CA GLN A 16 22.01 -61.24 -33.34
C GLN A 16 22.20 -62.16 -32.12
N SER A 17 23.20 -63.04 -32.18
CA SER A 17 23.53 -63.92 -31.05
C SER A 17 24.11 -63.13 -29.87
N ILE A 18 23.93 -63.63 -28.64
CA ILE A 18 24.47 -63.02 -27.40
C ILE A 18 26.00 -62.81 -27.49
N ARG A 19 26.72 -63.70 -28.22
CA ARG A 19 28.16 -63.55 -28.46
C ARG A 19 28.48 -62.30 -29.27
N GLU A 20 27.70 -62.04 -30.32
CA GLU A 20 27.91 -60.88 -31.19
C GLU A 20 27.56 -59.56 -30.50
N ILE A 21 26.49 -59.56 -29.70
CA ILE A 21 26.11 -58.40 -28.89
C ILE A 21 27.19 -58.10 -27.84
N SER A 22 27.76 -59.13 -27.20
CA SER A 22 28.86 -58.99 -26.24
C SER A 22 30.11 -58.38 -26.89
N ARG A 23 30.46 -58.82 -28.10
CA ARG A 23 31.58 -58.27 -28.86
C ARG A 23 31.39 -56.79 -29.22
N ARG A 24 30.18 -56.39 -29.63
CA ARG A 24 29.88 -55.02 -30.07
C ARG A 24 29.66 -54.03 -28.93
N THR A 25 29.14 -54.49 -27.79
CA THR A 25 28.80 -53.61 -26.65
C THR A 25 29.83 -53.64 -25.52
N GLY A 26 30.78 -54.59 -25.53
CA GLY A 26 31.77 -54.78 -24.48
C GLY A 26 31.19 -55.37 -23.18
N LEU A 27 29.90 -55.71 -23.15
CA LEU A 27 29.24 -56.25 -21.96
C LEU A 27 29.44 -57.77 -21.84
N SER A 28 29.49 -58.26 -20.60
CA SER A 28 29.60 -59.69 -20.35
C SER A 28 28.36 -60.43 -20.87
N ARG A 29 28.55 -61.66 -21.37
CA ARG A 29 27.45 -62.50 -21.87
C ARG A 29 26.39 -62.76 -20.79
N ASN A 30 26.80 -62.88 -19.53
CA ASN A 30 25.89 -63.07 -18.39
C ASN A 30 25.02 -61.82 -18.13
N THR A 31 25.61 -60.63 -18.28
CA THR A 31 24.88 -59.36 -18.16
C THR A 31 23.86 -59.19 -19.28
N ILE A 32 24.22 -59.53 -20.52
CA ILE A 32 23.30 -59.48 -21.68
C ILE A 32 22.16 -60.49 -21.52
N ALA A 33 22.47 -61.74 -21.14
CA ALA A 33 21.46 -62.76 -20.87
C ALA A 33 20.50 -62.33 -19.77
N LYS A 34 21.02 -61.78 -18.66
CA LYS A 34 20.21 -61.23 -17.56
C LYS A 34 19.30 -60.09 -18.03
N TYR A 35 19.79 -59.19 -18.87
CA TYR A 35 18.98 -58.08 -19.39
C TYR A 35 17.92 -58.50 -20.41
N LEU A 36 18.15 -59.58 -21.16
CA LEU A 36 17.15 -60.13 -22.07
C LEU A 36 16.09 -60.97 -21.32
N SER A 37 16.48 -61.70 -20.28
CA SER A 37 15.55 -62.56 -19.52
C SER A 37 14.68 -61.79 -18.52
N ALA A 38 15.20 -60.71 -17.93
CA ALA A 38 14.51 -60.01 -16.84
C ALA A 38 13.23 -59.27 -17.28
N GLY A 39 12.98 -59.10 -18.59
CA GLY A 39 11.80 -58.38 -19.12
C GLY A 39 11.71 -56.90 -18.73
N THR A 40 12.57 -56.43 -17.83
CA THR A 40 12.48 -55.15 -17.12
C THR A 40 12.83 -53.99 -18.05
N ILE A 41 12.09 -52.89 -17.92
CA ILE A 41 12.22 -51.70 -18.77
C ILE A 41 13.33 -50.77 -18.26
N GLU A 42 13.71 -50.87 -16.98
CA GLU A 42 14.84 -50.12 -16.40
C GLU A 42 15.62 -50.98 -15.37
N PRO A 43 16.97 -50.98 -15.40
CA PRO A 43 17.77 -51.68 -14.41
C PRO A 43 17.84 -50.87 -13.11
N THR A 44 17.30 -51.42 -12.02
CA THR A 44 17.45 -50.87 -10.67
C THR A 44 18.76 -51.35 -10.05
N PHE A 45 19.62 -50.42 -9.66
CA PHE A 45 20.84 -50.73 -8.90
C PHE A 45 20.50 -50.79 -7.41
N THR A 46 20.48 -51.99 -6.83
CA THR A 46 20.40 -52.15 -5.38
C THR A 46 21.78 -51.90 -4.77
N VAL A 47 21.90 -50.77 -4.06
CA VAL A 47 23.08 -50.48 -3.24
C VAL A 47 22.95 -51.29 -1.95
N PRO A 48 23.92 -52.15 -1.58
CA PRO A 48 23.87 -52.86 -0.31
C PRO A 48 23.99 -51.86 0.85
N GLU A 49 23.08 -51.96 1.84
CA GLU A 49 23.15 -51.17 3.07
C GLU A 49 24.46 -51.49 3.80
N ARG A 50 25.33 -50.49 3.95
CA ARG A 50 26.54 -50.60 4.75
C ARG A 50 26.32 -49.78 6.04
N PRO A 51 26.60 -50.35 7.22
CA PRO A 51 26.47 -49.61 8.47
C PRO A 51 27.39 -48.39 8.45
N SER A 52 26.82 -47.22 8.70
CA SER A 52 27.52 -45.94 8.79
C SER A 52 28.15 -45.81 10.16
N LYS A 53 29.32 -45.14 10.22
CA LYS A 53 29.95 -44.76 11.50
C LYS A 53 29.07 -43.88 12.40
N LEU A 54 27.96 -43.36 11.86
CA LEU A 54 26.98 -42.55 12.58
C LEU A 54 25.88 -43.39 13.25
N ASP A 55 25.69 -44.65 12.84
CA ASP A 55 24.58 -45.49 13.33
C ASP A 55 24.57 -45.64 14.87
N PRO A 56 25.72 -45.83 15.56
CA PRO A 56 25.76 -45.88 17.02
C PRO A 56 25.34 -44.58 17.73
N PHE A 57 25.34 -43.45 17.00
CA PHE A 57 25.02 -42.11 17.52
C PHE A 57 23.70 -41.55 16.97
N ALA A 58 23.01 -42.30 16.11
CA ALA A 58 21.83 -41.85 15.37
C ALA A 58 20.69 -41.42 16.30
N ASP A 59 20.34 -42.25 17.30
CA ASP A 59 19.26 -41.95 18.24
C ASP A 59 19.55 -40.72 19.10
N LYS A 60 20.80 -40.58 19.53
CA LYS A 60 21.25 -39.44 20.33
C LYS A 60 21.22 -38.15 19.52
N LEU A 61 21.69 -38.19 18.28
CA LEU A 61 21.64 -37.06 17.36
C LEU A 61 20.19 -36.69 17.00
N ALA A 62 19.31 -37.66 16.77
CA ALA A 62 17.89 -37.43 16.55
C ALA A 62 17.21 -36.77 17.77
N GLY A 63 17.53 -37.23 18.99
CA GLY A 63 17.04 -36.61 20.24
C GLY A 63 17.51 -35.17 20.41
N TRP A 64 18.77 -34.87 20.07
CA TRP A 64 19.28 -33.50 20.06
C TRP A 64 18.60 -32.64 19.00
N LEU A 65 18.45 -33.13 17.77
CA LEU A 65 17.75 -32.41 16.70
C LEU A 65 16.29 -32.08 17.08
N LYS A 66 15.59 -33.01 17.76
CA LYS A 66 14.24 -32.78 18.30
C LYS A 66 14.22 -31.69 19.36
N THR A 67 15.16 -31.72 20.29
CA THR A 67 15.29 -30.71 21.35
C THR A 67 15.60 -29.32 20.80
N GLU A 68 16.49 -29.25 19.81
CA GLU A 68 16.89 -28.00 19.16
C GLU A 68 15.81 -27.42 18.23
N ALA A 69 14.95 -28.26 17.67
CA ALA A 69 13.81 -27.83 16.86
C ALA A 69 12.82 -26.97 17.67
N GLY A 70 12.62 -27.28 18.96
CA GLY A 70 11.75 -26.54 19.87
C GLY A 70 12.34 -25.23 20.44
N ARG A 71 13.61 -24.91 20.18
CA ARG A 71 14.28 -23.71 20.71
C ARG A 71 14.20 -22.52 19.76
N SER A 72 14.22 -21.31 20.33
CA SER A 72 14.29 -20.05 19.58
C SER A 72 15.58 -19.94 18.76
N ARG A 73 15.56 -19.21 17.65
CA ARG A 73 16.71 -19.11 16.71
C ARG A 73 18.01 -18.64 17.38
N LYS A 74 17.93 -17.81 18.43
CA LYS A 74 19.09 -17.30 19.19
C LYS A 74 19.67 -18.34 20.17
N GLN A 75 18.88 -19.33 20.60
CA GLN A 75 19.27 -20.33 21.60
C GLN A 75 19.54 -21.72 21.00
N ARG A 76 19.33 -21.87 19.69
CA ARG A 76 19.50 -23.13 18.96
C ARG A 76 20.97 -23.40 18.68
N ARG A 77 21.44 -24.59 19.07
CA ARG A 77 22.78 -25.07 18.73
C ARG A 77 22.90 -25.32 17.23
N THR A 78 24.04 -24.93 16.68
CA THR A 78 24.37 -25.14 15.27
C THR A 78 24.77 -26.61 15.03
N LEU A 79 24.62 -27.09 13.79
CA LEU A 79 25.07 -28.43 13.40
C LEU A 79 26.58 -28.65 13.62
N LYS A 80 27.38 -27.57 13.60
CA LYS A 80 28.82 -27.64 13.93
C LYS A 80 29.05 -27.94 15.40
N GLN A 81 28.26 -27.33 16.29
CA GLN A 81 28.29 -27.62 17.73
C GLN A 81 27.82 -29.04 18.04
N LEU A 82 26.74 -29.50 17.39
CA LEU A 82 26.27 -30.89 17.55
C LEU A 82 27.29 -31.92 17.03
N HIS A 83 28.07 -31.60 16.00
CA HIS A 83 29.18 -32.46 15.55
C HIS A 83 30.32 -32.49 16.56
N ALA A 84 30.72 -31.34 17.12
CA ALA A 84 31.73 -31.28 18.18
C ALA A 84 31.31 -32.10 19.42
N ASP A 85 30.05 -31.99 19.84
CA ASP A 85 29.49 -32.77 20.95
C ASP A 85 29.51 -34.27 20.66
N LEU A 86 29.28 -34.69 19.41
CA LEU A 86 29.40 -36.10 19.00
C LEU A 86 30.85 -36.60 19.03
N VAL A 87 31.81 -35.76 18.62
CA VAL A 87 33.25 -36.13 18.63
C VAL A 87 33.74 -36.39 20.05
N VAL A 88 33.30 -35.58 21.04
CA VAL A 88 33.59 -35.81 22.47
C VAL A 88 33.05 -37.15 22.96
N LEU A 89 31.95 -37.63 22.38
CA LEU A 89 31.34 -38.93 22.70
C LEU A 89 31.96 -40.11 21.94
N GLY A 90 33.05 -39.89 21.18
CA GLY A 90 33.76 -40.93 20.46
C GLY A 90 33.36 -41.09 18.98
N PHE A 91 32.59 -40.15 18.41
CA PHE A 91 32.28 -40.16 16.99
C PHE A 91 33.50 -39.80 16.14
N THR A 92 33.96 -40.73 15.28
CA THR A 92 35.11 -40.55 14.39
C THR A 92 34.73 -40.21 12.94
N GLY A 93 33.48 -39.81 12.71
CA GLY A 93 32.98 -39.46 11.37
C GLY A 93 33.06 -37.96 11.05
N SER A 94 32.87 -37.64 9.77
CA SER A 94 32.92 -36.25 9.30
C SER A 94 31.64 -35.48 9.59
N TYR A 95 31.77 -34.15 9.70
CA TYR A 95 30.64 -33.21 9.77
C TYR A 95 29.61 -33.45 8.65
N GLY A 96 30.07 -33.79 7.44
CA GLY A 96 29.22 -34.07 6.29
C GLY A 96 28.19 -35.19 6.55
N ARG A 97 28.54 -36.21 7.34
CA ARG A 97 27.60 -37.28 7.73
C ARG A 97 26.54 -36.80 8.72
N VAL A 98 26.93 -35.99 9.70
CA VAL A 98 25.99 -35.36 10.65
C VAL A 98 25.04 -34.40 9.91
N ALA A 99 25.55 -33.64 8.95
CA ALA A 99 24.75 -32.73 8.13
C ALA A 99 23.82 -33.48 7.15
N ALA A 100 24.23 -34.63 6.62
CA ALA A 100 23.37 -35.50 5.81
C ALA A 100 22.26 -36.12 6.65
N PHE A 101 22.59 -36.67 7.82
CA PHE A 101 21.61 -37.22 8.77
C PHE A 101 20.61 -36.18 9.23
N ALA A 102 21.07 -34.97 9.59
CA ALA A 102 20.17 -33.89 9.98
C ALA A 102 19.25 -33.41 8.84
N ARG A 103 19.71 -33.51 7.58
CA ARG A 103 18.85 -33.24 6.40
C ARG A 103 17.80 -34.33 6.24
N ASN A 104 18.20 -35.60 6.28
CA ASN A 104 17.28 -36.73 6.16
C ASN A 104 16.25 -36.74 7.30
N TRP A 105 16.69 -36.55 8.54
CA TRP A 105 15.82 -36.43 9.71
C TRP A 105 14.80 -35.29 9.56
N ARG A 106 15.19 -34.15 8.99
CA ARG A 106 14.23 -33.06 8.69
C ARG A 106 13.25 -33.45 7.59
N THR A 107 13.71 -34.11 6.54
CA THR A 107 12.84 -34.60 5.46
C THR A 107 11.86 -35.65 5.99
N GLU A 108 12.30 -36.56 6.85
CA GLU A 108 11.46 -37.59 7.49
C GLU A 108 10.44 -36.97 8.46
N GLN A 109 10.84 -35.99 9.27
CA GLN A 109 9.92 -35.20 10.10
C GLN A 109 8.89 -34.44 9.24
N GLN A 110 9.31 -33.89 8.10
CA GLN A 110 8.40 -33.26 7.13
C GLN A 110 7.47 -34.25 6.43
N THR A 111 7.90 -35.51 6.28
CA THR A 111 7.12 -36.56 5.61
C THR A 111 6.11 -37.19 6.56
N ALA A 112 6.50 -37.43 7.82
CA ALA A 112 5.63 -37.92 8.89
C ALA A 112 4.53 -36.92 9.30
N GLY A 113 4.73 -35.63 9.01
CA GLY A 113 3.75 -34.56 9.25
C GLY A 113 2.85 -34.22 8.06
N ARG A 114 2.98 -34.89 6.90
CA ARG A 114 2.05 -34.70 5.78
C ARG A 114 0.76 -35.42 6.11
N GLY A 115 -0.18 -34.70 6.73
CA GLY A 115 -1.57 -35.14 6.83
C GLY A 115 -2.10 -35.61 5.47
N ILE A 116 -3.09 -36.49 5.49
CA ILE A 116 -3.82 -36.85 4.27
C ILE A 116 -4.71 -35.66 3.94
N TYR A 117 -4.50 -35.03 2.78
CA TYR A 117 -5.30 -33.89 2.33
C TYR A 117 -6.37 -34.36 1.35
N VAL A 118 -7.62 -33.95 1.57
CA VAL A 118 -8.69 -34.14 0.59
C VAL A 118 -8.60 -33.02 -0.45
N PRO A 119 -8.50 -33.31 -1.76
CA PRO A 119 -8.56 -32.28 -2.79
C PRO A 119 -9.88 -31.52 -2.72
N LEU A 120 -9.81 -30.20 -2.55
CA LEU A 120 -10.97 -29.32 -2.57
C LEU A 120 -11.34 -28.96 -4.02
N SER A 121 -12.64 -28.90 -4.29
CA SER A 121 -13.21 -28.46 -5.56
C SER A 121 -14.28 -27.42 -5.27
N PHE A 122 -14.23 -26.29 -5.97
CA PHE A 122 -15.14 -25.15 -5.80
C PHE A 122 -15.89 -24.90 -7.10
N ARG A 123 -17.17 -24.55 -7.00
CA ARG A 123 -18.00 -24.11 -8.13
C ARG A 123 -17.64 -22.67 -8.54
N PRO A 124 -17.92 -22.26 -9.79
CA PRO A 124 -17.78 -20.87 -10.21
C PRO A 124 -18.55 -19.94 -9.26
N GLY A 125 -17.91 -18.86 -8.82
CA GLY A 125 -18.49 -17.85 -7.93
C GLY A 125 -18.71 -18.31 -6.49
N GLU A 126 -18.30 -19.52 -6.12
CA GLU A 126 -18.58 -20.08 -4.81
C GLU A 126 -17.79 -19.39 -3.70
N ALA A 127 -16.47 -19.24 -3.87
CA ALA A 127 -15.61 -18.80 -2.79
C ALA A 127 -14.36 -18.04 -3.27
N PHE A 128 -13.93 -17.06 -2.48
CA PHE A 128 -12.57 -16.51 -2.53
C PHE A 128 -11.81 -16.80 -1.24
N GLN A 129 -10.50 -16.62 -1.29
CA GLN A 129 -9.60 -16.67 -0.15
C GLN A 129 -8.92 -15.33 0.01
N PHE A 130 -8.71 -14.93 1.27
CA PHE A 130 -8.01 -13.70 1.61
C PHE A 130 -6.91 -13.99 2.64
N ASP A 131 -5.71 -13.45 2.39
CA ASP A 131 -4.55 -13.60 3.29
C ASP A 131 -3.66 -12.34 3.28
N TRP A 132 -2.82 -12.22 4.32
CA TRP A 132 -1.81 -11.17 4.45
C TRP A 132 -0.40 -11.75 4.36
N SER A 133 0.50 -11.05 3.68
CA SER A 133 1.93 -11.33 3.70
C SER A 133 2.76 -10.11 4.04
N GLU A 134 4.02 -10.35 4.37
CA GLU A 134 5.02 -9.29 4.48
C GLU A 134 6.02 -9.41 3.33
N ASP A 135 6.22 -8.33 2.61
CA ASP A 135 7.18 -8.23 1.50
C ASP A 135 7.90 -6.88 1.55
N TYR A 136 8.87 -6.68 0.66
CA TYR A 136 9.65 -5.44 0.57
C TYR A 136 9.68 -4.94 -0.87
N ALA A 137 9.53 -3.63 -1.06
CA ALA A 137 9.72 -2.96 -2.35
C ALA A 137 10.54 -1.69 -2.17
N VAL A 138 11.15 -1.19 -3.24
CA VAL A 138 11.79 0.13 -3.24
C VAL A 138 10.74 1.16 -3.65
N ILE A 139 10.43 2.09 -2.74
CA ILE A 139 9.47 3.17 -2.94
C ILE A 139 10.16 4.49 -2.63
N GLY A 140 10.16 5.45 -3.56
CA GLY A 140 10.85 6.72 -3.42
C GLY A 140 12.37 6.57 -3.19
N GLY A 141 12.97 5.49 -3.71
CA GLY A 141 14.37 5.14 -3.48
C GLY A 141 14.67 4.50 -2.12
N GLU A 142 13.67 4.32 -1.24
CA GLU A 142 13.84 3.67 0.06
C GLU A 142 13.26 2.24 0.05
N ARG A 143 14.04 1.26 0.55
CA ARG A 143 13.55 -0.11 0.74
C ARG A 143 12.52 -0.15 1.86
N THR A 144 11.26 -0.30 1.50
CA THR A 144 10.11 -0.19 2.39
C THR A 144 9.50 -1.56 2.68
N LYS A 145 9.25 -1.85 3.96
CA LYS A 145 8.50 -3.04 4.37
C LYS A 145 7.01 -2.84 4.16
N LEU A 146 6.37 -3.74 3.45
CA LEU A 146 4.96 -3.70 3.07
C LEU A 146 4.17 -4.82 3.77
N GLN A 147 2.89 -4.55 3.99
CA GLN A 147 1.87 -5.53 4.31
C GLN A 147 1.05 -5.73 3.04
N VAL A 148 0.99 -6.95 2.54
CA VAL A 148 0.46 -7.24 1.22
C VAL A 148 -0.79 -8.09 1.36
N ALA A 149 -1.92 -7.55 0.90
CA ALA A 149 -3.19 -8.26 0.83
C ALA A 149 -3.20 -9.15 -0.41
N HIS A 150 -3.55 -10.41 -0.22
CA HIS A 150 -3.78 -11.38 -1.29
C HIS A 150 -5.25 -11.74 -1.27
N ILE A 151 -5.94 -11.54 -2.39
CA ILE A 151 -7.31 -12.00 -2.58
C ILE A 151 -7.38 -12.86 -3.82
N LYS A 152 -8.03 -14.03 -3.74
CA LYS A 152 -8.00 -15.03 -4.81
C LYS A 152 -9.31 -15.80 -4.93
N LEU A 153 -9.87 -15.88 -6.14
CA LEU A 153 -11.01 -16.75 -6.45
C LEU A 153 -10.60 -18.22 -6.36
N SER A 154 -11.42 -19.05 -5.74
CA SER A 154 -11.10 -20.47 -5.50
C SER A 154 -11.31 -21.34 -6.74
N HIS A 155 -12.27 -20.98 -7.61
CA HIS A 155 -12.55 -21.70 -8.85
C HIS A 155 -11.56 -21.31 -9.95
N SER A 156 -11.61 -20.10 -10.50
CA SER A 156 -10.70 -19.67 -11.59
C SER A 156 -9.24 -19.51 -11.18
N ARG A 157 -8.96 -19.36 -9.88
CA ARG A 157 -7.63 -19.04 -9.32
C ARG A 157 -7.15 -17.63 -9.67
N ALA A 158 -7.99 -16.77 -10.26
CA ALA A 158 -7.68 -15.36 -10.45
C ALA A 158 -7.38 -14.71 -9.10
N PHE A 159 -6.33 -13.90 -9.05
CA PHE A 159 -5.80 -13.34 -7.81
C PHE A 159 -5.38 -11.89 -8.00
N LEU A 160 -5.54 -11.08 -6.96
CA LEU A 160 -5.02 -9.73 -6.88
C LEU A 160 -4.14 -9.61 -5.64
N VAL A 161 -3.06 -8.84 -5.80
CA VAL A 161 -2.13 -8.49 -4.74
C VAL A 161 -2.12 -6.97 -4.59
N ARG A 162 -2.30 -6.46 -3.37
CA ARG A 162 -2.27 -5.01 -3.07
C ARG A 162 -1.42 -4.73 -1.85
N ALA A 163 -0.51 -3.77 -1.98
CA ALA A 163 0.45 -3.40 -0.95
C ALA A 163 -0.04 -2.23 -0.10
N TYR A 164 0.25 -2.32 1.20
CA TYR A 164 -0.05 -1.32 2.22
C TYR A 164 1.14 -1.14 3.16
N LEU A 165 1.16 -0.02 3.90
CA LEU A 165 2.19 0.22 4.93
C LEU A 165 1.87 -0.47 6.26
N LEU A 166 0.58 -0.73 6.53
CA LEU A 166 0.06 -1.34 7.76
C LEU A 166 -0.96 -2.44 7.42
N GLN A 167 -1.43 -3.14 8.45
CA GLN A 167 -2.48 -4.16 8.36
C GLN A 167 -3.62 -3.76 9.30
N THR A 168 -4.39 -2.74 8.92
CA THR A 168 -5.50 -2.18 9.71
C THR A 168 -6.86 -2.48 9.05
N HIS A 169 -7.96 -2.17 9.75
CA HIS A 169 -9.32 -2.51 9.28
C HIS A 169 -9.68 -1.75 8.00
N GLU A 170 -9.37 -0.45 7.93
CA GLU A 170 -9.62 0.37 6.75
C GLU A 170 -8.86 -0.15 5.51
N MET A 171 -7.65 -0.70 5.70
CA MET A 171 -6.86 -1.31 4.63
C MET A 171 -7.42 -2.68 4.22
N LEU A 172 -7.94 -3.45 5.17
CA LEU A 172 -8.66 -4.69 4.86
C LEU A 172 -9.88 -4.41 3.98
N PHE A 173 -10.69 -3.40 4.33
CA PHE A 173 -11.89 -3.06 3.57
C PHE A 173 -11.56 -2.54 2.17
N ASP A 174 -10.52 -1.71 2.06
CA ASP A 174 -9.99 -1.25 0.77
C ASP A 174 -9.51 -2.40 -0.12
N ALA A 175 -8.80 -3.39 0.46
CA ALA A 175 -8.31 -4.54 -0.30
C ALA A 175 -9.44 -5.38 -0.90
N HIS A 176 -10.57 -5.52 -0.18
CA HIS A 176 -11.75 -6.21 -0.70
C HIS A 176 -12.40 -5.46 -1.84
N TRP A 177 -12.54 -4.13 -1.71
CA TRP A 177 -13.05 -3.29 -2.81
C TRP A 177 -12.21 -3.46 -4.07
N HIS A 178 -10.88 -3.32 -3.97
CA HIS A 178 -10.00 -3.47 -5.12
C HIS A 178 -10.04 -4.88 -5.70
N GLY A 179 -10.09 -5.92 -4.86
CA GLY A 179 -10.24 -7.30 -5.29
C GLY A 179 -11.51 -7.55 -6.09
N PHE A 180 -12.66 -7.22 -5.52
CA PHE A 180 -13.96 -7.45 -6.18
C PHE A 180 -14.12 -6.60 -7.44
N ARG A 181 -13.61 -5.36 -7.46
CA ARG A 181 -13.56 -4.52 -8.67
C ARG A 181 -12.78 -5.20 -9.78
N VAL A 182 -11.60 -5.73 -9.48
CA VAL A 182 -10.75 -6.38 -10.48
C VAL A 182 -11.35 -7.72 -10.94
N PHE A 183 -12.01 -8.46 -10.06
CA PHE A 183 -12.74 -9.67 -10.45
C PHE A 183 -14.02 -9.39 -11.26
N GLY A 184 -14.60 -8.19 -11.12
CA GLY A 184 -15.85 -7.80 -11.75
C GLY A 184 -17.10 -8.28 -11.01
N GLY A 185 -16.98 -8.69 -9.74
CA GLY A 185 -18.10 -9.18 -8.94
C GLY A 185 -17.68 -9.78 -7.59
N VAL A 186 -18.68 -10.18 -6.80
CA VAL A 186 -18.50 -10.74 -5.45
C VAL A 186 -18.86 -12.23 -5.41
N PRO A 187 -17.98 -13.12 -4.91
CA PRO A 187 -18.31 -14.53 -4.68
C PRO A 187 -19.20 -14.73 -3.46
N GLY A 188 -19.91 -15.86 -3.38
CA GLY A 188 -20.85 -16.14 -2.30
C GLY A 188 -20.21 -16.35 -0.92
N ARG A 189 -18.92 -16.70 -0.87
CA ARG A 189 -18.20 -17.03 0.38
C ARG A 189 -16.77 -16.46 0.39
N GLY A 190 -16.33 -15.96 1.53
CA GLY A 190 -14.95 -15.51 1.75
C GLY A 190 -14.26 -16.38 2.79
N ILE A 191 -13.12 -16.98 2.45
CA ILE A 191 -12.35 -17.86 3.33
C ILE A 191 -11.16 -17.08 3.89
N TYR A 192 -11.06 -17.04 5.22
CA TYR A 192 -10.09 -16.24 5.94
C TYR A 192 -9.29 -17.09 6.92
N ASP A 193 -8.04 -16.70 7.18
CA ASP A 193 -7.35 -17.13 8.40
C ASP A 193 -7.92 -16.40 9.63
N ASN A 194 -7.59 -16.84 10.84
CA ASN A 194 -7.99 -16.19 12.10
C ASN A 194 -7.21 -14.87 12.34
N MET A 195 -7.29 -13.95 11.39
CA MET A 195 -6.61 -12.66 11.42
C MET A 195 -7.33 -11.69 12.36
N LYS A 196 -6.55 -10.96 13.18
CA LYS A 196 -7.09 -9.98 14.15
C LYS A 196 -7.87 -8.83 13.50
N THR A 197 -7.67 -8.57 12.21
CA THR A 197 -8.41 -7.54 11.45
C THR A 197 -9.83 -7.96 11.06
N ALA A 198 -10.17 -9.24 11.20
CA ALA A 198 -11.51 -9.77 10.93
C ALA A 198 -12.16 -10.38 12.19
N VAL A 199 -11.36 -10.78 13.18
CA VAL A 199 -11.81 -11.45 14.41
C VAL A 199 -11.32 -10.69 15.65
N ASP A 200 -12.25 -10.15 16.44
CA ASP A 200 -11.94 -9.46 17.70
C ASP A 200 -11.59 -10.46 18.82
N ARG A 201 -12.24 -11.63 18.84
CA ARG A 201 -11.98 -12.71 19.81
C ARG A 201 -12.29 -14.09 19.22
N VAL A 202 -11.38 -15.04 19.40
CA VAL A 202 -11.58 -16.46 19.07
C VAL A 202 -12.16 -17.18 20.29
N GLY A 203 -13.37 -17.76 20.16
CA GLY A 203 -14.05 -18.54 21.21
C GLY A 203 -13.67 -20.02 21.22
N ARG A 204 -14.42 -20.86 21.94
CA ARG A 204 -14.28 -22.33 21.88
C ARG A 204 -14.98 -22.86 20.61
N GLY A 205 -14.28 -23.64 19.78
CA GLY A 205 -14.87 -24.26 18.59
C GLY A 205 -14.99 -23.31 17.39
N LYS A 206 -16.15 -23.29 16.71
CA LYS A 206 -16.43 -22.46 15.52
C LYS A 206 -16.98 -21.06 15.82
N GLU A 207 -17.17 -20.70 17.09
CA GLU A 207 -17.70 -19.39 17.49
C GLU A 207 -16.60 -18.32 17.45
N ARG A 208 -16.83 -17.24 16.70
CA ARG A 208 -15.97 -16.07 16.65
C ARG A 208 -16.79 -14.82 16.92
N GLN A 209 -16.24 -13.91 17.72
CA GLN A 209 -16.75 -12.55 17.77
C GLN A 209 -16.14 -11.79 16.59
N VAL A 210 -16.92 -11.71 15.51
CA VAL A 210 -16.55 -11.01 14.29
C VAL A 210 -16.63 -9.51 14.54
N ASN A 211 -15.66 -8.76 14.04
CA ASN A 211 -15.66 -7.31 14.17
C ASN A 211 -16.92 -6.72 13.50
N VAL A 212 -17.65 -5.86 14.22
CA VAL A 212 -18.95 -5.31 13.76
C VAL A 212 -18.83 -4.65 12.38
N ARG A 213 -17.73 -3.95 12.12
CA ARG A 213 -17.49 -3.31 10.82
C ARG A 213 -17.13 -4.29 9.73
N PHE A 214 -16.43 -5.38 10.04
CA PHE A 214 -16.19 -6.45 9.08
C PHE A 214 -17.51 -7.14 8.70
N GLN A 215 -18.39 -7.40 9.67
CA GLN A 215 -19.73 -7.93 9.40
C GLN A 215 -20.58 -6.96 8.55
N ALA A 216 -20.47 -5.65 8.80
CA ALA A 216 -21.13 -4.65 7.96
C ALA A 216 -20.62 -4.70 6.50
N MET A 217 -19.31 -4.87 6.30
CA MET A 217 -18.73 -5.07 4.97
C MET A 217 -19.24 -6.35 4.30
N THR A 218 -19.27 -7.47 5.03
CA THR A 218 -19.73 -8.76 4.47
C THR A 218 -21.21 -8.71 4.09
N ASN A 219 -22.03 -7.98 4.86
CA ASN A 219 -23.43 -7.73 4.54
C ASN A 219 -23.58 -6.81 3.33
N HIS A 220 -22.77 -5.75 3.22
CA HIS A 220 -22.79 -4.82 2.10
C HIS A 220 -22.46 -5.50 0.76
N TYR A 221 -21.45 -6.38 0.76
CA TYR A 221 -21.08 -7.16 -0.42
C TYR A 221 -21.81 -8.51 -0.52
N VAL A 222 -22.66 -8.86 0.45
CA VAL A 222 -23.52 -10.06 0.46
C VAL A 222 -22.74 -11.37 0.29
N PHE A 223 -21.66 -11.55 1.06
CA PHE A 223 -20.92 -12.82 1.10
C PHE A 223 -20.81 -13.39 2.52
N ALA A 224 -20.74 -14.71 2.64
CA ALA A 224 -20.57 -15.39 3.92
C ALA A 224 -19.07 -15.52 4.30
N PRO A 225 -18.60 -14.96 5.43
CA PRO A 225 -17.23 -15.18 5.89
C PRO A 225 -17.08 -16.54 6.58
N GLU A 226 -16.09 -17.32 6.17
CA GLU A 226 -15.69 -18.59 6.77
C GLU A 226 -14.24 -18.49 7.27
N PHE A 227 -14.03 -18.79 8.55
CA PHE A 227 -12.71 -18.78 9.16
C PHE A 227 -12.20 -20.21 9.35
N CYS A 228 -10.95 -20.47 8.96
CA CYS A 228 -10.31 -21.76 9.18
C CYS A 228 -10.18 -22.07 10.69
N ASN A 229 -10.18 -23.36 11.06
CA ASN A 229 -9.96 -23.74 12.46
C ASN A 229 -8.50 -23.48 12.89
N PRO A 230 -8.24 -22.91 14.08
CA PRO A 230 -6.88 -22.83 14.62
C PRO A 230 -6.25 -24.23 14.68
N ALA A 231 -5.04 -24.38 14.12
CA ALA A 231 -4.28 -25.64 14.05
C ALA A 231 -4.78 -26.73 13.06
N ALA A 232 -5.70 -26.43 12.14
CA ALA A 232 -6.11 -27.36 11.08
C ALA A 232 -5.39 -27.11 9.74
N GLY A 233 -4.07 -27.27 9.70
CA GLY A 233 -3.28 -27.11 8.46
C GLY A 233 -3.70 -28.05 7.32
N TRP A 234 -4.38 -29.15 7.65
CA TRP A 234 -4.89 -30.15 6.70
C TRP A 234 -6.10 -29.67 5.87
N GLU A 235 -6.82 -28.63 6.31
CA GLU A 235 -7.89 -27.99 5.52
C GLU A 235 -7.33 -27.05 4.43
N LYS A 236 -6.03 -26.69 4.49
CA LYS A 236 -5.35 -25.74 3.59
C LYS A 236 -4.51 -26.41 2.48
N GLY A 237 -4.74 -27.68 2.19
CA GLY A 237 -3.88 -28.52 1.31
C GLY A 237 -3.75 -28.06 -0.15
N GLN A 238 -4.74 -27.34 -0.69
CA GLN A 238 -4.68 -26.79 -2.05
C GLN A 238 -3.97 -25.42 -2.10
N VAL A 239 -3.86 -24.76 -0.96
CA VAL A 239 -3.55 -23.33 -0.83
C VAL A 239 -2.07 -23.10 -0.52
N GLU A 240 -1.45 -23.91 0.35
CA GLU A 240 -0.05 -23.71 0.73
C GLU A 240 0.94 -23.86 -0.43
N LYS A 241 0.66 -24.77 -1.38
CA LYS A 241 1.53 -24.95 -2.55
C LYS A 241 1.38 -23.82 -3.57
N ASN A 242 0.14 -23.43 -3.91
CA ASN A 242 -0.10 -22.47 -4.99
C ASN A 242 0.12 -20.99 -4.59
N VAL A 243 -0.09 -20.61 -3.32
CA VAL A 243 0.26 -19.26 -2.81
C VAL A 243 1.78 -19.11 -2.67
N GLN A 244 2.48 -20.18 -2.31
CA GLN A 244 3.95 -20.21 -2.35
C GLN A 244 4.51 -20.22 -3.78
N ASP A 245 3.82 -20.82 -4.76
CA ASP A 245 4.31 -20.96 -6.14
C ASP A 245 4.19 -19.66 -6.97
N ALA A 246 3.23 -18.78 -6.66
CA ALA A 246 3.05 -17.50 -7.38
C ALA A 246 3.95 -16.36 -6.86
N ARG A 247 4.30 -16.35 -5.56
CA ARG A 247 5.11 -15.29 -4.95
C ARG A 247 6.48 -15.09 -5.63
N PRO A 248 7.27 -16.13 -5.92
CA PRO A 248 8.55 -15.93 -6.59
C PRO A 248 8.42 -15.23 -7.94
N ARG A 249 7.38 -15.54 -8.73
CA ARG A 249 7.19 -14.96 -10.06
C ARG A 249 6.77 -13.49 -10.01
N LEU A 250 5.87 -13.16 -9.07
CA LEU A 250 5.35 -11.80 -8.90
C LEU A 250 6.42 -10.80 -8.44
N TRP A 251 7.39 -11.25 -7.62
CA TRP A 251 8.40 -10.36 -7.02
C TRP A 251 9.78 -10.38 -7.72
N GLN A 252 10.03 -11.30 -8.67
CA GLN A 252 11.36 -11.48 -9.28
C GLN A 252 11.81 -10.36 -10.22
N GLN A 253 10.88 -9.59 -10.80
CA GLN A 253 11.17 -8.52 -11.76
C GLN A 253 10.59 -7.16 -11.33
N MET A 254 10.36 -6.98 -10.04
CA MET A 254 9.72 -5.76 -9.55
C MET A 254 10.66 -4.55 -9.73
N PRO A 255 10.24 -3.48 -10.45
CA PRO A 255 11.02 -2.26 -10.58
C PRO A 255 10.92 -1.40 -9.31
N ASP A 256 11.66 -0.31 -9.29
CA ASP A 256 11.53 0.72 -8.26
C ASP A 256 10.34 1.63 -8.59
N PHE A 257 9.64 2.10 -7.55
CA PHE A 257 8.45 2.96 -7.71
C PHE A 257 8.63 4.32 -7.02
N PRO A 258 8.02 5.40 -7.54
CA PRO A 258 8.05 6.70 -6.88
C PRO A 258 7.23 6.73 -5.58
N ASP A 259 6.09 6.04 -5.56
CA ASP A 259 5.14 6.01 -4.44
C ASP A 259 4.34 4.69 -4.38
N LEU A 260 3.56 4.53 -3.31
CA LEU A 260 2.73 3.35 -3.08
C LEU A 260 1.58 3.20 -4.11
N PRO A 261 0.88 4.27 -4.53
CA PRO A 261 -0.09 4.20 -5.63
C PRO A 261 0.49 3.63 -6.92
N ALA A 262 1.69 4.07 -7.34
CA ALA A 262 2.35 3.57 -8.54
C ALA A 262 2.68 2.08 -8.45
N LEU A 263 3.19 1.62 -7.30
CA LEU A 263 3.40 0.19 -7.03
C LEU A 263 2.09 -0.59 -7.15
N ASN A 264 1.01 -0.10 -6.55
CA ASN A 264 -0.27 -0.79 -6.56
C ASN A 264 -0.92 -0.84 -7.94
N ALA A 265 -0.79 0.22 -8.75
CA ALA A 265 -1.23 0.22 -10.15
C ALA A 265 -0.46 -0.83 -10.97
N TRP A 266 0.85 -0.92 -10.78
CA TRP A 266 1.68 -1.93 -11.43
C TRP A 266 1.32 -3.35 -10.98
N LEU A 267 1.14 -3.59 -9.68
CA LEU A 267 0.76 -4.90 -9.13
C LEU A 267 -0.56 -5.39 -9.72
N GLU A 268 -1.55 -4.52 -9.84
CA GLU A 268 -2.85 -4.84 -10.43
C GLU A 268 -2.70 -5.28 -11.89
N GLN A 269 -1.99 -4.50 -12.71
CA GLN A 269 -1.75 -4.84 -14.11
C GLN A 269 -0.95 -6.13 -14.25
N HIS A 270 0.09 -6.31 -13.42
CA HIS A 270 0.93 -7.49 -13.45
C HIS A 270 0.16 -8.76 -13.06
N CYS A 271 -0.74 -8.68 -12.07
CA CYS A 271 -1.62 -9.79 -11.72
C CYS A 271 -2.47 -10.22 -12.92
N GLN A 272 -3.11 -9.27 -13.62
CA GLN A 272 -3.94 -9.56 -14.78
C GLN A 272 -3.13 -10.18 -15.92
N ASN A 273 -1.92 -9.69 -16.20
CA ASN A 273 -1.03 -10.29 -17.19
C ASN A 273 -0.68 -11.75 -16.84
N LEU A 274 -0.38 -12.03 -15.57
CA LEU A 274 -0.10 -13.38 -15.10
C LEU A 274 -1.30 -14.32 -15.26
N TRP A 275 -2.53 -13.81 -15.20
CA TRP A 275 -3.72 -14.64 -15.45
C TRP A 275 -3.76 -15.16 -16.89
N HIS A 276 -3.28 -14.38 -17.87
CA HIS A 276 -3.21 -14.79 -19.27
C HIS A 276 -2.07 -15.77 -19.54
N GLU A 277 -0.96 -15.67 -18.80
CA GLU A 277 0.22 -16.51 -19.00
C GLU A 277 0.14 -17.85 -18.24
N THR A 278 -0.62 -17.88 -17.15
CA THR A 278 -0.65 -19.04 -16.24
C THR A 278 -1.73 -20.04 -16.64
N PRO A 279 -1.38 -21.29 -16.98
CA PRO A 279 -2.36 -22.36 -17.15
C PRO A 279 -3.12 -22.63 -15.85
N HIS A 280 -4.42 -22.88 -15.93
CA HIS A 280 -5.21 -23.21 -14.73
C HIS A 280 -4.70 -24.49 -14.05
N GLY A 281 -4.20 -25.46 -14.82
CA GLY A 281 -3.61 -26.71 -14.31
C GLY A 281 -4.62 -27.76 -13.83
N THR A 282 -5.93 -27.53 -14.02
CA THR A 282 -6.97 -28.53 -13.72
C THR A 282 -8.08 -28.46 -14.77
N LEU A 283 -8.54 -27.25 -15.10
CA LEU A 283 -9.40 -26.98 -16.24
C LEU A 283 -8.57 -26.60 -17.47
N PRO A 284 -9.09 -26.82 -18.70
CA PRO A 284 -8.40 -26.44 -19.92
C PRO A 284 -8.34 -24.91 -20.08
N GLY A 285 -7.18 -24.38 -20.43
CA GLY A 285 -6.97 -22.95 -20.65
C GLY A 285 -6.18 -22.27 -19.53
N THR A 286 -6.14 -20.94 -19.61
CA THR A 286 -5.43 -20.06 -18.68
C THR A 286 -6.36 -19.63 -17.54
N ILE A 287 -5.79 -19.06 -16.47
CA ILE A 287 -6.59 -18.47 -15.39
C ILE A 287 -7.56 -17.42 -15.94
N ALA A 288 -7.12 -16.58 -16.89
CA ALA A 288 -7.95 -15.56 -17.53
C ALA A 288 -9.16 -16.17 -18.27
N ASN A 289 -8.99 -17.28 -18.99
CA ASN A 289 -10.09 -17.94 -19.69
C ASN A 289 -11.16 -18.45 -18.72
N ILE A 290 -10.73 -19.07 -17.61
CA ILE A 290 -11.65 -19.60 -16.60
C ILE A 290 -12.32 -18.46 -15.81
N TRP A 291 -11.57 -17.39 -15.50
CA TRP A 291 -12.10 -16.21 -14.85
C TRP A 291 -13.20 -15.55 -15.69
N ALA A 292 -12.97 -15.34 -16.99
CA ALA A 292 -13.96 -14.75 -17.88
C ALA A 292 -15.29 -15.54 -17.89
N ALA A 293 -15.21 -16.87 -17.81
CA ALA A 293 -16.40 -17.73 -17.67
C ALA A 293 -17.03 -17.66 -16.26
N GLU A 294 -16.22 -17.53 -15.20
CA GLU A 294 -16.67 -17.43 -13.81
C GLU A 294 -17.39 -16.11 -13.52
N GLN A 295 -17.06 -15.01 -14.22
CA GLN A 295 -17.67 -13.69 -13.95
C GLN A 295 -19.20 -13.71 -13.99
N ALA A 296 -19.81 -14.49 -14.89
CA ALA A 296 -21.26 -14.63 -14.98
C ALA A 296 -21.91 -15.28 -13.74
N ALA A 297 -21.12 -15.97 -12.91
CA ALA A 297 -21.57 -16.58 -11.66
C ALA A 297 -21.31 -15.71 -10.42
N LEU A 298 -20.62 -14.58 -10.57
CA LEU A 298 -20.39 -13.63 -9.48
C LEU A 298 -21.62 -12.73 -9.28
N MET A 299 -21.85 -12.32 -8.04
CA MET A 299 -22.83 -11.27 -7.76
C MET A 299 -22.32 -9.93 -8.31
N ALA A 300 -23.22 -9.11 -8.84
CA ALA A 300 -22.91 -7.75 -9.27
C ALA A 300 -22.24 -6.97 -8.14
N LEU A 301 -21.15 -6.28 -8.45
CA LEU A 301 -20.42 -5.47 -7.48
C LEU A 301 -21.24 -4.22 -7.11
N PRO A 302 -21.66 -4.04 -5.85
CA PRO A 302 -22.26 -2.78 -5.41
C PRO A 302 -21.23 -1.65 -5.36
N THR A 303 -21.66 -0.44 -5.01
CA THR A 303 -20.73 0.68 -4.74
C THR A 303 -19.72 0.30 -3.66
N ALA A 304 -18.57 0.98 -3.63
CA ALA A 304 -17.57 0.76 -2.60
C ALA A 304 -18.17 0.91 -1.19
N PHE A 305 -17.91 -0.07 -0.33
CA PHE A 305 -18.27 0.01 1.09
C PHE A 305 -17.50 1.15 1.75
N ASP A 306 -18.19 2.00 2.53
CA ASP A 306 -17.55 3.13 3.20
C ASP A 306 -16.69 2.67 4.39
N GLY A 307 -15.44 2.30 4.07
CA GLY A 307 -14.47 1.54 4.87
C GLY A 307 -13.79 2.28 6.03
N PHE A 308 -14.26 3.45 6.48
CA PHE A 308 -13.50 4.21 7.48
C PHE A 308 -13.57 3.64 8.90
N VAL A 309 -12.49 3.81 9.66
CA VAL A 309 -12.51 3.63 11.12
C VAL A 309 -12.77 4.98 11.77
N GLU A 310 -13.73 5.05 12.69
CA GLU A 310 -14.09 6.30 13.37
C GLU A 310 -13.40 6.41 14.73
N GLN A 311 -12.86 7.60 15.05
CA GLN A 311 -12.35 7.94 16.37
C GLN A 311 -12.82 9.33 16.79
N SER A 312 -13.27 9.46 18.05
CA SER A 312 -13.49 10.78 18.64
C SER A 312 -12.15 11.42 19.01
N LYS A 313 -11.95 12.66 18.56
CA LYS A 313 -10.75 13.48 18.86
C LYS A 313 -11.19 14.84 19.38
N ARG A 314 -10.37 15.44 20.25
CA ARG A 314 -10.55 16.83 20.69
C ARG A 314 -9.55 17.71 19.96
N VAL A 315 -10.02 18.77 19.32
CA VAL A 315 -9.16 19.76 18.67
C VAL A 315 -8.45 20.60 19.73
N SER A 316 -7.14 20.77 19.60
CA SER A 316 -6.33 21.59 20.51
C SER A 316 -6.65 23.09 20.38
N PRO A 317 -6.19 23.93 21.32
CA PRO A 317 -6.25 25.40 21.16
C PRO A 317 -5.49 25.92 19.93
N THR A 318 -4.50 25.17 19.44
CA THR A 318 -3.74 25.49 18.22
C THR A 318 -4.40 24.96 16.95
N CYS A 319 -5.67 24.54 17.04
CA CYS A 319 -6.47 24.03 15.93
C CYS A 319 -5.91 22.73 15.33
N LEU A 320 -5.36 21.83 16.16
CA LEU A 320 -4.75 20.57 15.71
C LEU A 320 -5.44 19.35 16.33
N ILE A 321 -5.48 18.24 15.59
CA ILE A 321 -5.72 16.89 16.12
C ILE A 321 -4.46 16.04 15.98
N THR A 322 -4.29 15.06 16.87
CA THR A 322 -3.15 14.12 16.83
C THR A 322 -3.61 12.74 16.40
N PHE A 323 -2.94 12.18 15.39
CA PHE A 323 -3.16 10.82 14.90
C PHE A 323 -1.84 10.21 14.41
N GLU A 324 -1.56 8.96 14.80
CA GLU A 324 -0.33 8.22 14.40
C GLU A 324 0.97 9.03 14.54
N ARG A 325 1.13 9.72 15.69
CA ARG A 325 2.23 10.65 16.03
C ARG A 325 2.21 11.97 15.26
N ASN A 326 1.51 12.07 14.14
CA ASN A 326 1.38 13.29 13.35
C ASN A 326 0.27 14.19 13.90
N ARG A 327 0.34 15.48 13.53
CA ARG A 327 -0.67 16.48 13.86
C ARG A 327 -1.27 17.04 12.58
N TYR A 328 -2.58 17.23 12.57
CA TYR A 328 -3.34 17.73 11.43
C TYR A 328 -4.17 18.93 11.85
N SER A 329 -4.11 20.00 11.07
CA SER A 329 -4.91 21.18 11.35
C SER A 329 -6.40 20.97 11.08
N VAL A 330 -7.25 21.70 11.81
CA VAL A 330 -8.72 21.68 11.70
C VAL A 330 -9.19 23.12 11.70
N PRO A 331 -10.28 23.50 11.00
CA PRO A 331 -10.78 24.87 11.01
C PRO A 331 -10.92 25.45 12.42
N ALA A 332 -10.44 26.68 12.62
CA ALA A 332 -10.33 27.30 13.94
C ALA A 332 -11.67 27.50 14.67
N SER A 333 -12.79 27.50 13.95
CA SER A 333 -14.13 27.47 14.53
C SER A 333 -14.38 26.25 15.42
N PHE A 334 -13.60 25.18 15.24
CA PHE A 334 -13.68 23.94 16.02
C PHE A 334 -12.58 23.79 17.06
N ALA A 335 -11.77 24.82 17.32
CA ALA A 335 -10.77 24.77 18.39
C ALA A 335 -11.41 24.45 19.76
N ASN A 336 -10.77 23.58 20.54
CA ASN A 336 -11.27 23.08 21.83
C ASN A 336 -12.58 22.28 21.78
N ARG A 337 -13.07 21.89 20.60
CA ARG A 337 -14.29 21.09 20.43
C ARG A 337 -13.98 19.63 20.12
N PRO A 338 -14.85 18.68 20.48
CA PRO A 338 -14.77 17.31 19.98
C PRO A 338 -15.15 17.26 18.50
N VAL A 339 -14.48 16.39 17.75
CA VAL A 339 -14.71 16.11 16.32
C VAL A 339 -14.61 14.60 16.09
N SER A 340 -15.27 14.11 15.05
CA SER A 340 -15.11 12.75 14.56
C SER A 340 -13.99 12.70 13.51
N LEU A 341 -13.01 11.83 13.72
CA LEU A 341 -11.97 11.51 12.76
C LEU A 341 -12.34 10.20 12.06
N ARG A 342 -12.64 10.28 10.76
CA ARG A 342 -12.85 9.13 9.88
C ARG A 342 -11.54 8.80 9.17
N ILE A 343 -11.03 7.61 9.44
CA ILE A 343 -9.70 7.15 9.02
C ILE A 343 -9.85 6.23 7.83
N TYR A 344 -9.27 6.61 6.69
CA TYR A 344 -9.14 5.79 5.49
C TYR A 344 -7.67 5.36 5.30
N PRO A 345 -7.36 4.45 4.36
CA PRO A 345 -5.98 4.05 4.09
C PRO A 345 -5.07 5.22 3.70
N GLU A 346 -5.55 6.12 2.84
CA GLU A 346 -4.74 7.19 2.23
C GLU A 346 -5.09 8.59 2.73
N ARG A 347 -6.21 8.74 3.45
CA ARG A 347 -6.73 10.05 3.88
C ARG A 347 -7.39 10.02 5.26
N LEU A 348 -7.49 11.19 5.86
CA LEU A 348 -8.17 11.46 7.11
C LEU A 348 -9.25 12.50 6.85
N VAL A 349 -10.48 12.20 7.25
CA VAL A 349 -11.61 13.12 7.11
C VAL A 349 -12.07 13.53 8.50
N VAL A 350 -12.12 14.83 8.75
CA VAL A 350 -12.61 15.38 10.02
C VAL A 350 -14.04 15.83 9.82
N ALA A 351 -14.94 15.34 10.66
CA ALA A 351 -16.37 15.66 10.61
C ALA A 351 -16.87 16.14 11.98
N ALA A 352 -17.81 17.06 11.99
CA ALA A 352 -18.52 17.49 13.19
C ALA A 352 -19.90 17.99 12.82
N GLU A 353 -20.87 17.84 13.73
CA GLU A 353 -22.22 18.39 13.56
C GLU A 353 -22.90 17.95 12.24
N GLY A 354 -22.61 16.72 11.79
CA GLY A 354 -23.13 16.15 10.54
C GLY A 354 -22.40 16.58 9.26
N ASN A 355 -21.45 17.50 9.35
CA ASN A 355 -20.73 18.08 8.20
C ASN A 355 -19.27 17.60 8.14
N ILE A 356 -18.73 17.50 6.92
CA ILE A 356 -17.29 17.33 6.71
C ILE A 356 -16.62 18.70 6.86
N LEU A 357 -15.63 18.79 7.74
CA LEU A 357 -14.93 20.03 8.04
C LEU A 357 -13.70 20.23 7.15
N CYS A 358 -12.90 19.17 7.03
CA CYS A 358 -11.68 19.17 6.23
C CYS A 358 -11.20 17.75 5.96
N GLU A 359 -10.32 17.61 4.98
CA GLU A 359 -9.65 16.37 4.61
C GLU A 359 -8.13 16.58 4.59
N HIS A 360 -7.39 15.56 5.01
CA HIS A 360 -5.92 15.53 4.95
C HIS A 360 -5.43 14.23 4.32
N PRO A 361 -4.36 14.26 3.51
CA PRO A 361 -3.60 13.06 3.20
C PRO A 361 -3.10 12.40 4.49
N ARG A 362 -3.29 11.09 4.63
CA ARG A 362 -2.80 10.35 5.79
C ARG A 362 -1.30 10.12 5.61
N VAL A 363 -0.54 10.48 6.64
CA VAL A 363 0.91 10.29 6.65
C VAL A 363 1.21 9.15 7.61
N ILE A 364 1.75 8.06 7.08
CA ILE A 364 2.14 6.87 7.84
C ILE A 364 3.66 6.79 7.83
N GLU A 365 4.27 7.00 8.99
CA GLU A 365 5.72 6.89 9.15
C GLU A 365 6.05 5.65 9.98
N ARG A 366 6.74 4.67 9.37
CA ARG A 366 7.14 3.44 10.09
C ARG A 366 8.43 3.63 10.88
N SER A 367 9.26 4.60 10.51
CA SER A 367 10.48 4.89 11.27
C SER A 367 10.15 5.66 12.56
N HIS A 368 10.65 5.17 13.68
CA HIS A 368 10.59 5.92 14.93
C HIS A 368 11.62 7.05 14.98
N ASP A 369 12.63 7.02 14.12
CA ASP A 369 13.76 7.94 14.12
C ASP A 369 13.42 9.30 13.48
N LYS A 370 12.45 9.32 12.55
CA LYS A 370 11.95 10.58 11.96
C LYS A 370 11.02 11.29 12.97
N PRO A 371 11.15 12.61 13.14
CA PRO A 371 10.29 13.36 14.05
C PRO A 371 8.84 13.39 13.53
N PRO A 372 7.85 13.51 14.43
CA PRO A 372 6.45 13.66 14.04
C PRO A 372 6.27 14.91 13.17
N ARG A 373 5.41 14.82 12.16
CA ARG A 373 5.08 15.96 11.29
C ARG A 373 3.83 16.67 11.77
N THR A 374 3.77 17.97 11.54
CA THR A 374 2.55 18.76 11.67
C THR A 374 2.16 19.24 10.28
N ILE A 375 0.95 18.87 9.84
CA ILE A 375 0.39 19.20 8.54
C ILE A 375 -0.58 20.36 8.75
N TYR A 376 -0.23 21.52 8.19
CA TYR A 376 -1.06 22.70 8.24
C TYR A 376 -1.84 22.87 6.92
N ASP A 377 -3.07 23.32 7.06
CA ASP A 377 -3.76 24.04 6.01
C ASP A 377 -3.96 25.46 6.56
N TRP A 378 -3.33 26.44 5.93
CA TRP A 378 -3.39 27.83 6.35
C TRP A 378 -4.83 28.38 6.32
N ARG A 379 -5.70 27.81 5.48
CA ARG A 379 -7.13 28.17 5.38
C ARG A 379 -7.87 27.96 6.69
N HIS A 380 -7.46 26.96 7.46
CA HIS A 380 -8.04 26.67 8.78
C HIS A 380 -7.85 27.81 9.80
N TYR A 381 -6.89 28.71 9.56
CA TYR A 381 -6.53 29.79 10.48
C TYR A 381 -7.03 31.17 10.03
N LEU A 382 -7.76 31.26 8.90
CA LEU A 382 -8.25 32.53 8.34
C LEU A 382 -9.10 33.34 9.33
N ALA A 383 -10.05 32.70 10.01
CA ALA A 383 -10.88 33.35 11.03
C ALA A 383 -10.07 33.87 12.24
N VAL A 384 -8.90 33.27 12.51
CA VAL A 384 -8.01 33.70 13.60
C VAL A 384 -7.24 34.95 13.20
N ILE A 385 -6.67 34.99 11.99
CA ILE A 385 -5.86 36.13 11.55
C ILE A 385 -6.69 37.39 11.31
N GLN A 386 -7.97 37.27 10.94
CA GLN A 386 -8.87 38.42 10.88
C GLN A 386 -9.00 39.14 12.24
N ARG A 387 -8.94 38.39 13.35
CA ARG A 387 -8.99 38.94 14.72
C ARG A 387 -7.61 39.27 15.27
N LYS A 388 -6.59 38.52 14.87
CA LYS A 388 -5.20 38.60 15.37
C LYS A 388 -4.21 38.64 14.19
N PRO A 389 -4.16 39.74 13.42
CA PRO A 389 -3.35 39.81 12.19
C PRO A 389 -1.85 39.65 12.45
N GLY A 390 -1.36 40.03 13.64
CA GLY A 390 0.03 39.83 14.03
C GLY A 390 0.50 38.37 14.02
N ALA A 391 -0.41 37.39 14.05
CA ALA A 391 -0.08 35.97 13.94
C ALA A 391 0.51 35.60 12.56
N LEU A 392 0.29 36.43 11.53
CA LEU A 392 0.87 36.22 10.20
C LEU A 392 2.40 36.26 10.19
N ARG A 393 3.03 37.00 11.10
CA ARG A 393 4.50 37.22 11.09
C ARG A 393 5.30 35.94 11.33
N ASN A 394 4.86 35.14 12.29
CA ASN A 394 5.60 33.94 12.77
C ASN A 394 4.69 32.71 12.89
N GLY A 395 3.46 32.76 12.37
CA GLY A 395 2.52 31.66 12.46
C GLY A 395 2.94 30.50 11.55
N ALA A 396 3.24 29.35 12.15
CA ALA A 396 3.65 28.16 11.42
C ALA A 396 2.77 27.78 10.21
N PRO A 397 1.41 27.89 10.26
CA PRO A 397 0.57 27.59 9.11
C PRO A 397 0.87 28.44 7.88
N PHE A 398 1.36 29.68 8.05
CA PHE A 398 1.54 30.63 6.96
C PHE A 398 2.89 30.50 6.25
N LEU A 399 3.79 29.64 6.75
CA LEU A 399 5.06 29.36 6.09
C LEU A 399 4.88 28.60 4.77
N GLU A 400 3.78 27.84 4.66
CA GLU A 400 3.40 27.04 3.49
C GLU A 400 2.47 27.79 2.53
N LEU A 401 2.34 29.12 2.66
CA LEU A 401 1.56 29.92 1.73
C LEU A 401 2.12 29.82 0.29
N PRO A 402 1.24 29.86 -0.73
CA PRO A 402 1.64 30.06 -2.12
C PRO A 402 2.65 31.21 -2.29
N LEU A 403 3.56 31.07 -3.25
CA LEU A 403 4.69 32.01 -3.43
C LEU A 403 4.23 33.47 -3.59
N ALA A 404 3.20 33.71 -4.40
CA ALA A 404 2.64 35.05 -4.61
C ALA A 404 2.12 35.66 -3.29
N PHE A 405 1.42 34.89 -2.45
CA PHE A 405 0.98 35.37 -1.14
C PHE A 405 2.15 35.65 -0.19
N ARG A 406 3.22 34.85 -0.22
CA ARG A 406 4.43 35.13 0.58
C ARG A 406 5.13 36.41 0.13
N GLN A 407 5.28 36.61 -1.17
CA GLN A 407 5.86 37.84 -1.72
C GLN A 407 5.02 39.07 -1.35
N LEU A 408 3.70 38.97 -1.46
CA LEU A 408 2.77 40.02 -1.04
C LEU A 408 2.91 40.30 0.47
N GLN A 409 2.93 39.25 1.29
CA GLN A 409 3.11 39.34 2.74
C GLN A 409 4.42 40.09 3.10
N ASP A 410 5.53 39.75 2.46
CA ASP A 410 6.83 40.38 2.70
C ASP A 410 6.84 41.88 2.38
N GLN A 411 6.10 42.29 1.35
CA GLN A 411 5.96 43.72 1.00
C GLN A 411 5.00 44.44 1.95
N MET A 412 3.89 43.82 2.31
CA MET A 412 2.85 44.44 3.15
C MET A 412 3.32 44.56 4.62
N LEU A 413 4.00 43.56 5.18
CA LEU A 413 4.45 43.57 6.57
C LEU A 413 5.49 44.66 6.87
N ARG A 414 6.12 45.28 5.86
CA ARG A 414 7.02 46.44 6.01
C ARG A 414 6.26 47.73 6.31
N ARG A 415 4.96 47.79 6.01
CA ARG A 415 4.12 48.98 6.19
C ARG A 415 3.33 48.89 7.50
N PRO A 416 3.13 50.01 8.21
CA PRO A 416 2.22 50.05 9.35
C PRO A 416 0.80 49.60 8.93
N GLY A 417 0.23 48.63 9.65
CA GLY A 417 -1.11 48.09 9.37
C GLY A 417 -1.21 47.09 8.20
N GLY A 418 -0.09 46.78 7.53
CA GLY A 418 -0.08 45.85 6.41
C GLY A 418 -0.39 44.39 6.78
N ASP A 419 -0.22 44.01 8.05
CA ASP A 419 -0.67 42.71 8.57
C ASP A 419 -2.19 42.56 8.54
N ARG A 420 -2.92 43.62 8.86
CA ARG A 420 -4.39 43.64 8.78
C ARG A 420 -4.86 43.61 7.33
N GLU A 421 -4.24 44.39 6.46
CA GLU A 421 -4.56 44.36 5.03
C GLU A 421 -4.27 42.98 4.41
N MET A 422 -3.14 42.36 4.75
CA MET A 422 -2.82 41.00 4.30
C MET A 422 -3.84 39.98 4.82
N ALA A 423 -4.22 40.07 6.10
CA ALA A 423 -5.24 39.19 6.67
C ALA A 423 -6.60 39.35 5.96
N ASP A 424 -6.97 40.58 5.59
CA ASP A 424 -8.19 40.85 4.84
C ASP A 424 -8.13 40.26 3.42
N ILE A 425 -6.98 40.34 2.73
CA ILE A 425 -6.79 39.72 1.41
C ILE A 425 -6.88 38.20 1.50
N LEU A 426 -6.18 37.58 2.45
CA LEU A 426 -6.24 36.13 2.64
C LEU A 426 -7.65 35.64 2.97
N ALA A 427 -8.41 36.43 3.74
CA ALA A 427 -9.79 36.09 4.07
C ALA A 427 -10.74 36.12 2.87
N LEU A 428 -10.37 36.74 1.74
CA LEU A 428 -11.16 36.69 0.51
C LEU A 428 -11.33 35.25 0.00
N VAL A 429 -10.40 34.33 0.32
CA VAL A 429 -10.50 32.91 -0.04
C VAL A 429 -11.71 32.22 0.59
N LEU A 430 -12.33 32.82 1.62
CA LEU A 430 -13.60 32.33 2.18
C LEU A 430 -14.82 32.65 1.30
N HIS A 431 -14.69 33.57 0.35
CA HIS A 431 -15.80 34.12 -0.44
C HIS A 431 -15.58 34.05 -1.95
N HIS A 432 -14.35 33.87 -2.41
CA HIS A 432 -14.01 33.79 -3.83
C HIS A 432 -13.10 32.59 -4.10
N ASP A 433 -13.03 32.21 -5.38
CA ASP A 433 -12.09 31.20 -5.83
C ASP A 433 -10.64 31.59 -5.54
N GLU A 434 -9.87 30.65 -4.99
CA GLU A 434 -8.50 30.88 -4.57
C GLU A 434 -7.58 31.23 -5.75
N GLN A 435 -7.77 30.60 -6.91
CA GLN A 435 -6.95 30.86 -8.09
C GLN A 435 -7.19 32.27 -8.62
N ALA A 436 -8.43 32.75 -8.59
CA ALA A 436 -8.74 34.13 -8.95
C ALA A 436 -8.03 35.15 -8.04
N ILE A 437 -7.99 34.89 -6.73
CA ILE A 437 -7.30 35.77 -5.77
C ILE A 437 -5.79 35.69 -5.97
N LEU A 438 -5.24 34.48 -6.10
CA LEU A 438 -3.82 34.27 -6.33
C LEU A 438 -3.38 34.99 -7.62
N ARG A 439 -4.18 34.90 -8.69
CA ARG A 439 -3.93 35.62 -9.94
C ARG A 439 -4.01 37.14 -9.77
N ALA A 440 -4.98 37.64 -9.01
CA ALA A 440 -5.07 39.07 -8.69
C ALA A 440 -3.83 39.56 -7.92
N VAL A 441 -3.30 38.75 -7.00
CA VAL A 441 -2.07 39.06 -6.26
C VAL A 441 -0.85 39.05 -7.17
N GLU A 442 -0.71 38.07 -8.05
CA GLU A 442 0.38 38.05 -9.05
C GLU A 442 0.36 39.31 -9.92
N LEU A 443 -0.80 39.67 -10.47
CA LEU A 443 -0.95 40.88 -11.28
C LEU A 443 -0.62 42.16 -10.50
N ALA A 444 -0.99 42.22 -9.22
CA ALA A 444 -0.67 43.35 -8.35
C ALA A 444 0.84 43.46 -8.08
N LEU A 445 1.52 42.32 -7.92
CA LEU A 445 2.97 42.25 -7.73
C LEU A 445 3.72 42.63 -9.02
N ASP A 446 3.27 42.13 -10.17
CA ASP A 446 3.83 42.45 -11.49
C ASP A 446 3.70 43.95 -11.80
N ALA A 447 2.58 44.57 -11.43
CA ALA A 447 2.37 46.01 -11.55
C ALA A 447 3.18 46.84 -10.53
N GLY A 448 3.85 46.20 -9.56
CA GLY A 448 4.56 46.86 -8.46
C GLY A 448 3.65 47.54 -7.42
N VAL A 449 2.34 47.25 -7.45
CA VAL A 449 1.33 47.88 -6.57
C VAL A 449 0.74 46.85 -5.60
N ALA A 450 1.54 46.45 -4.62
CA ALA A 450 1.14 45.57 -3.52
C ALA A 450 0.28 46.31 -2.48
N THR A 451 -0.99 46.57 -2.80
CA THR A 451 -1.97 47.19 -1.89
C THR A 451 -3.28 46.41 -1.91
N LYS A 452 -4.00 46.38 -0.78
CA LYS A 452 -5.30 45.72 -0.69
C LYS A 452 -6.30 46.22 -1.72
N THR A 453 -6.37 47.53 -1.94
CA THR A 453 -7.32 48.15 -2.88
C THR A 453 -7.05 47.73 -4.32
N HIS A 454 -5.78 47.65 -4.72
CA HIS A 454 -5.42 47.22 -6.07
C HIS A 454 -5.71 45.73 -6.30
N VAL A 455 -5.38 44.88 -5.33
CA VAL A 455 -5.70 43.44 -5.37
C VAL A 455 -7.22 43.22 -5.48
N LEU A 456 -8.02 43.94 -4.70
CA LEU A 456 -9.49 43.87 -4.78
C LEU A 456 -10.03 44.31 -6.14
N ASN A 457 -9.47 45.37 -6.72
CA ASN A 457 -9.87 45.86 -8.03
C ASN A 457 -9.55 44.83 -9.12
N LEU A 458 -8.33 44.27 -9.11
CA LEU A 458 -7.92 43.20 -10.04
C LEU A 458 -8.79 41.95 -9.87
N LEU A 459 -9.10 41.56 -8.63
CA LEU A 459 -9.98 40.43 -8.35
C LEU A 459 -11.38 40.65 -8.94
N HIS A 460 -11.99 41.81 -8.71
CA HIS A 460 -13.31 42.12 -9.28
C HIS A 460 -13.26 42.13 -10.81
N ARG A 461 -12.20 42.67 -11.43
CA ARG A 461 -12.03 42.62 -12.89
C ARG A 461 -11.95 41.19 -13.43
N LEU A 462 -11.22 40.32 -12.73
CA LEU A 462 -11.10 38.91 -13.11
C LEU A 462 -12.45 38.18 -12.98
N ILE A 463 -13.23 38.49 -11.94
CA ILE A 463 -14.54 37.87 -11.69
C ILE A 463 -15.59 38.40 -12.68
N ASP A 464 -15.61 39.71 -12.94
CA ASP A 464 -16.59 40.36 -13.81
C ASP A 464 -16.43 39.97 -15.29
N GLY A 465 -15.26 39.42 -15.67
CA GLY A 465 -15.00 38.88 -17.01
C GLY A 465 -14.97 39.92 -18.14
N LYS A 466 -15.04 41.22 -17.81
CA LYS A 466 -14.94 42.29 -18.80
C LYS A 466 -13.47 42.49 -19.17
N THR A 467 -13.11 42.07 -20.38
CA THR A 467 -11.81 42.38 -21.00
C THR A 467 -11.64 43.89 -21.10
N ILE A 468 -10.50 44.38 -20.60
CA ILE A 468 -10.10 45.78 -20.66
C ILE A 468 -9.03 45.97 -21.75
N ASP A 469 -9.06 45.15 -22.80
CA ASP A 469 -8.32 45.43 -24.05
C ASP A 469 -9.01 46.58 -24.82
N GLY A 470 -9.47 47.59 -24.08
CA GLY A 470 -9.62 48.92 -24.65
C GLY A 470 -8.20 49.40 -24.98
N PRO A 471 -7.99 50.00 -26.15
CA PRO A 471 -6.67 50.48 -26.54
C PRO A 471 -6.11 51.38 -25.44
N ASP A 472 -4.80 51.32 -25.20
CA ASP A 472 -4.10 52.38 -24.46
C ASP A 472 -4.49 53.69 -25.13
N ILE A 473 -5.32 54.48 -24.44
CA ILE A 473 -5.71 55.79 -24.93
C ILE A 473 -4.49 56.67 -24.69
N ASP A 474 -3.66 56.83 -25.73
CA ASP A 474 -2.70 57.91 -25.77
C ASP A 474 -3.47 59.20 -25.53
N THR A 475 -3.19 59.86 -24.40
CA THR A 475 -3.78 61.17 -24.11
C THR A 475 -3.46 62.08 -25.29
N PRO A 476 -4.48 62.53 -26.07
CA PRO A 476 -4.22 63.36 -27.23
C PRO A 476 -3.42 64.59 -26.79
N GLN A 477 -2.43 65.03 -27.57
CA GLN A 477 -1.65 66.24 -27.28
C GLN A 477 -2.54 67.49 -27.07
N ALA A 478 -3.77 67.47 -27.60
CA ALA A 478 -4.78 68.50 -27.36
C ALA A 478 -5.31 68.58 -25.91
N LEU A 479 -5.14 67.51 -25.11
CA LEU A 479 -5.48 67.46 -23.69
C LEU A 479 -4.28 67.75 -22.78
N THR A 480 -3.13 68.09 -23.36
CA THR A 480 -1.99 68.61 -22.59
C THR A 480 -2.39 69.95 -21.99
N LEU A 481 -2.42 70.02 -20.66
CA LEU A 481 -2.76 71.24 -19.94
C LEU A 481 -1.71 72.32 -20.24
N LEU A 482 -2.06 73.30 -21.08
CA LEU A 482 -1.23 74.49 -21.36
C LEU A 482 -0.90 75.27 -20.08
N ARG A 483 -1.73 75.12 -19.05
CA ARG A 483 -1.46 75.58 -17.69
C ARG A 483 -1.68 74.43 -16.73
N GLU A 484 -0.59 73.87 -16.22
CA GLU A 484 -0.66 72.91 -15.14
C GLU A 484 -1.31 73.55 -13.91
N PRO A 485 -2.30 72.89 -13.29
CA PRO A 485 -2.88 73.37 -12.05
C PRO A 485 -1.81 73.36 -10.97
N LYS A 486 -1.33 74.53 -10.58
CA LYS A 486 -0.54 74.67 -9.36
C LYS A 486 -1.44 74.41 -8.17
N ALA A 487 -1.06 73.45 -7.32
CA ALA A 487 -1.64 73.27 -6.00
C ALA A 487 -1.27 74.49 -5.13
N ASN A 488 -1.93 75.61 -5.39
CA ASN A 488 -1.72 76.87 -4.67
C ASN A 488 -2.80 77.01 -3.59
N VAL A 489 -2.50 76.48 -2.41
CA VAL A 489 -3.34 76.59 -1.21
C VAL A 489 -3.51 78.04 -0.74
N GLU A 490 -2.59 78.95 -1.08
CA GLU A 490 -2.71 80.38 -0.74
C GLU A 490 -3.86 81.07 -1.48
N ARG A 491 -4.31 80.50 -2.61
CA ARG A 491 -5.49 81.00 -3.34
C ARG A 491 -6.77 80.84 -2.53
N TYR A 492 -6.83 79.83 -1.65
CA TYR A 492 -7.93 79.63 -0.70
C TYR A 492 -7.85 80.63 0.47
N ASP A 493 -6.63 80.94 0.93
CA ASP A 493 -6.40 81.94 1.97
C ASP A 493 -6.67 83.38 1.47
N GLY A 494 -6.39 83.68 0.19
CA GLY A 494 -6.75 84.96 -0.43
C GLY A 494 -8.28 85.18 -0.52
N LEU A 495 -9.06 84.11 -0.69
CA LEU A 495 -10.52 84.17 -0.66
C LEU A 495 -11.06 84.44 0.76
N ARG A 496 -10.32 84.07 1.82
CA ARG A 496 -10.64 84.46 3.20
C ARG A 496 -10.46 85.95 3.46
N VAL A 497 -9.52 86.61 2.79
CA VAL A 497 -9.25 88.06 2.96
C VAL A 497 -10.27 88.93 2.22
N GLN A 498 -10.89 88.44 1.13
CA GLN A 498 -11.96 89.18 0.44
C GLN A 498 -13.30 89.21 1.19
N ILE A 499 -13.46 88.40 2.24
CA ILE A 499 -14.62 88.41 3.14
C ILE A 499 -14.25 89.15 4.43
N VAL A 500 -13.76 90.39 4.31
CA VAL A 500 -13.82 91.36 5.41
C VAL A 500 -15.15 92.10 5.27
N GLY A 501 -16.23 91.44 5.67
CA GLY A 501 -17.57 92.00 5.56
C GLY A 501 -18.68 91.02 5.93
N GLY A 502 -18.54 90.30 7.04
CA GLY A 502 -19.63 89.43 7.50
C GLY A 502 -19.22 88.56 8.69
N ARG A 503 -19.34 89.11 9.89
CA ARG A 503 -19.35 88.33 11.13
C ARG A 503 -20.50 87.33 11.10
N HIS A 504 -20.20 86.05 11.32
CA HIS A 504 -21.00 85.11 12.12
C HIS A 504 -19.98 84.07 12.68
N ALA A 505 -19.46 84.17 13.92
CA ALA A 505 -20.11 83.87 15.21
C ALA A 505 -20.81 82.49 15.18
N SER A 506 -20.57 81.51 16.04
CA SER A 506 -19.70 81.30 17.21
C SER A 506 -19.64 79.78 17.45
#